data_AF-A0A960MPE2-F1
#
_entry.id   AF-A0A960MPE2-F1
#
_cell.length_a   1.000
_cell.length_b   1.000
_cell.length_c   1.000
_cell.angle_alpha   90.00
_cell.angle_beta   90.00
_cell.angle_gamma   90.00
#
_symmetry.space_group_name_H-M   'P 1'
#
loop_
_entity.id
_entity.type
_entity.pdbx_description
1 polymer ?
#
loop_
_entity_poly.entity_id
_entity_poly.type
_entity_poly.pdbx_seq_one_letter_code
_entity_poly.pdbx_strand_id
1 'polypeptide(L)'
;RFEDIRAFERYLHRNGTIVRKFFLHVSKDEQKRRFLDRLDNPEKNWKFSANDVKERAHWDAYMSAYEEMIQETATPESPWYVVPADNKWFTRLVVAAAIIDALSGLKLNYPEVGDAQREELKKAHEGLISSE
;
A
#
# COMPACT_ATOMS: atom_id res chain seq x y z
N ARG A 1 -6.03 21.55 -6.87
CA ARG A 1 -5.92 20.32 -6.05
C ARG A 1 -5.52 19.11 -6.87
N PHE A 2 -6.33 18.59 -7.80
CA PHE A 2 -5.93 17.40 -8.58
C PHE A 2 -4.67 17.64 -9.43
N GLU A 3 -4.56 18.81 -10.06
CA GLU A 3 -3.33 19.19 -10.76
C GLU A 3 -2.10 19.17 -9.86
N ASP A 4 -2.22 19.73 -8.64
CA ASP A 4 -1.13 19.75 -7.66
C ASP A 4 -0.73 18.34 -7.22
N ILE A 5 -1.72 17.46 -7.01
CA ILE A 5 -1.50 16.04 -6.68
C ILE A 5 -0.73 15.36 -7.80
N ARG A 6 -1.18 15.51 -9.05
CA ARG A 6 -0.49 14.95 -10.22
C ARG A 6 0.92 15.53 -10.37
N ALA A 7 1.11 16.82 -10.10
CA ALA A 7 2.42 17.46 -10.17
C ALA A 7 3.38 16.89 -9.11
N PHE A 8 2.89 16.67 -7.88
CA PHE A 8 3.65 16.05 -6.82
C PHE A 8 4.02 14.60 -7.15
N GLU A 9 3.07 13.81 -7.64
CA GLU A 9 3.31 12.42 -8.05
C GLU A 9 4.34 12.33 -9.19
N ARG A 10 4.24 13.22 -10.19
CA ARG A 10 5.26 13.32 -11.26
C ARG A 10 6.63 13.70 -10.72
N TYR A 11 6.69 14.60 -9.74
CA TYR A 11 7.96 14.96 -9.10
C TYR A 11 8.58 13.74 -8.39
N LEU A 12 7.79 12.98 -7.63
CA LEU A 12 8.25 11.75 -6.98
C LEU A 12 8.78 10.73 -8.01
N HIS A 13 8.04 10.50 -9.08
CA HIS A 13 8.44 9.59 -10.15
C HIS A 13 9.78 9.98 -10.79
N ARG A 14 9.97 11.26 -11.08
CA ARG A 14 11.24 11.78 -11.63
C ARG A 14 12.43 11.60 -10.69
N ASN A 15 12.19 11.46 -9.38
CA ASN A 15 13.22 11.22 -8.36
C ASN A 15 13.34 9.73 -7.99
N GLY A 16 12.84 8.82 -8.84
CA GLY A 16 12.99 7.37 -8.67
C GLY A 16 11.97 6.72 -7.72
N THR A 17 10.96 7.46 -7.25
CA THR A 17 9.89 6.88 -6.42
C THR A 17 8.78 6.32 -7.29
N ILE A 18 8.50 5.01 -7.16
CA ILE A 18 7.37 4.37 -7.84
C ILE A 18 6.11 4.47 -6.97
N VAL A 19 5.11 5.20 -7.46
CA VAL A 19 3.85 5.40 -6.74
C VAL A 19 2.81 4.38 -7.18
N ARG A 20 2.16 3.71 -6.23
CA ARG A 20 1.04 2.79 -6.46
C ARG A 20 -0.05 3.10 -5.45
N LYS A 21 -1.24 3.47 -5.93
CA LYS A 21 -2.34 3.96 -5.09
C LYS A 21 -3.46 2.93 -5.02
N PHE A 22 -3.95 2.62 -3.83
CA PHE A 22 -4.95 1.57 -3.63
C PHE A 22 -6.21 2.14 -2.99
N PHE A 23 -7.34 2.03 -3.68
CA PHE A 23 -8.65 2.29 -3.11
C PHE A 23 -9.29 0.98 -2.70
N LEU A 24 -9.42 0.77 -1.39
CA LEU A 24 -10.03 -0.45 -0.83
C LEU A 24 -11.55 -0.31 -0.84
N HIS A 25 -12.16 -0.78 -1.91
CA HIS A 25 -13.60 -0.63 -2.16
C HIS A 25 -14.39 -1.69 -1.38
N VAL A 26 -14.87 -1.32 -0.20
CA VAL A 26 -15.80 -2.12 0.62
C VAL A 26 -17.21 -1.76 0.19
N SER A 27 -18.12 -2.72 0.10
CA SER A 27 -19.53 -2.45 -0.18
C SER A 27 -20.21 -1.79 1.03
N LYS A 28 -21.30 -1.07 0.76
CA LYS A 28 -22.12 -0.44 1.80
C LYS A 28 -22.63 -1.49 2.79
N ASP A 29 -22.95 -2.70 2.34
CA ASP A 29 -23.47 -3.77 3.20
C ASP A 29 -22.38 -4.42 4.06
N GLU A 30 -21.22 -4.71 3.48
CA GLU A 30 -20.10 -5.25 4.26
C GLU A 30 -19.61 -4.26 5.30
N GLN A 31 -19.59 -2.95 4.99
CA GLN A 31 -19.24 -1.92 5.97
C GLN A 31 -20.22 -1.96 7.16
N LYS A 32 -21.54 -2.05 6.91
CA LYS A 32 -22.55 -2.18 7.97
C LYS A 32 -22.29 -3.40 8.84
N ARG A 33 -22.05 -4.56 8.22
CA ARG A 33 -21.78 -5.80 8.93
C ARG A 33 -20.55 -5.69 9.84
N ARG A 34 -19.48 -5.07 9.34
CA ARG A 34 -18.25 -4.84 10.11
C ARG A 34 -18.45 -3.85 11.27
N PHE A 35 -19.29 -2.84 11.10
CA PHE A 35 -19.62 -1.91 12.18
C PHE A 35 -20.41 -2.59 13.30
N LEU A 36 -21.41 -3.39 12.95
CA LEU A 36 -22.16 -4.18 13.93
C LEU A 36 -21.24 -5.15 14.69
N ASP A 37 -20.41 -5.93 14.00
CA ASP A 37 -19.41 -6.83 14.64
C ASP A 37 -18.44 -6.08 15.59
N ARG A 38 -18.15 -4.81 15.32
CA ARG A 38 -17.30 -4.00 16.22
C ARG A 38 -18.03 -3.46 17.44
N LEU A 39 -19.34 -3.25 17.35
CA LEU A 39 -20.19 -2.78 18.45
C LEU A 39 -20.60 -3.92 19.37
N ASP A 40 -20.86 -5.09 18.78
CA ASP A 40 -21.35 -6.28 19.50
C ASP A 40 -20.21 -7.05 20.18
N ASN A 41 -18.94 -6.77 19.84
CA ASN A 41 -17.77 -7.42 20.42
C ASN A 41 -17.00 -6.45 21.35
N PRO A 42 -17.11 -6.61 22.68
CA PRO A 42 -16.44 -5.74 23.66
C PRO A 42 -14.93 -5.55 23.45
N GLU A 43 -14.22 -6.57 22.94
CA GLU A 43 -12.77 -6.48 22.67
C GLU A 43 -12.43 -5.56 21.50
N LYS A 44 -13.41 -5.24 20.64
CA LYS A 44 -13.27 -4.39 19.46
C LYS A 44 -13.86 -2.99 19.65
N ASN A 45 -14.66 -2.75 20.68
CA ASN A 45 -15.36 -1.49 20.91
C ASN A 45 -14.43 -0.27 20.90
N TRP A 46 -13.20 -0.42 21.41
CA TRP A 46 -12.20 0.65 21.44
C TRP A 46 -11.81 1.16 20.03
N LYS A 47 -12.00 0.34 18.98
CA LYS A 47 -11.70 0.70 17.58
C LYS A 47 -12.87 1.40 16.88
N PHE A 48 -14.03 1.50 17.52
CA PHE A 48 -15.23 2.04 16.90
C PHE A 48 -15.40 3.51 17.25
N SER A 49 -15.64 4.34 16.24
CA SER A 49 -16.01 5.74 16.43
C SER A 49 -17.47 5.93 16.04
N ALA A 50 -18.25 6.61 16.90
CA ALA A 50 -19.62 6.98 16.56
C ALA A 50 -19.70 7.90 15.32
N ASN A 51 -18.62 8.61 14.99
CA ASN A 51 -18.55 9.40 13.77
C ASN A 51 -18.54 8.53 12.51
N ASP A 52 -18.07 7.27 12.56
CA ASP A 52 -18.08 6.36 11.41
C ASP A 52 -19.51 6.12 10.88
N VAL A 53 -20.50 6.15 11.77
CA VAL A 53 -21.92 6.04 11.42
C VAL A 53 -22.44 7.32 10.76
N LYS A 54 -21.96 8.49 11.19
CA LYS A 54 -22.31 9.77 10.57
C LYS A 54 -21.74 9.87 9.16
N GLU A 55 -20.47 9.51 8.99
CA GLU A 55 -19.82 9.52 7.66
C GLU A 55 -20.50 8.54 6.68
N ARG A 56 -21.01 7.42 7.19
CA ARG A 56 -21.79 6.47 6.39
C ARG A 56 -23.05 7.10 5.78
N ALA A 57 -23.64 8.13 6.41
CA ALA A 57 -24.78 8.85 5.82
C ALA A 57 -24.38 9.60 4.53
N HIS A 58 -23.11 9.94 4.37
CA HIS A 58 -22.54 10.60 3.20
C HIS A 58 -21.96 9.63 2.17
N TRP A 59 -22.33 8.34 2.22
CA TRP A 59 -21.80 7.29 1.34
C TRP A 59 -21.72 7.70 -0.13
N ASP A 60 -22.83 8.17 -0.69
CA ASP A 60 -22.93 8.47 -2.12
C ASP A 60 -22.04 9.66 -2.50
N ALA A 61 -21.95 10.67 -1.62
CA ALA A 61 -21.04 11.81 -1.80
C ALA A 61 -19.56 11.37 -1.75
N TYR A 62 -19.22 10.45 -0.85
CA TYR A 62 -17.87 9.87 -0.81
C TYR A 62 -17.57 9.06 -2.08
N MET A 63 -18.51 8.25 -2.57
CA MET A 63 -18.29 7.48 -3.80
C MET A 63 -18.08 8.39 -5.00
N SER A 64 -18.91 9.43 -5.18
CA SER A 64 -18.69 10.43 -6.23
C SER A 64 -17.32 11.11 -6.12
N ALA A 65 -16.91 11.50 -4.91
CA ALA A 65 -15.62 12.14 -4.70
C ALA A 65 -14.43 11.19 -4.98
N TYR A 66 -14.55 9.90 -4.62
CA TYR A 66 -13.53 8.90 -4.94
C TYR A 66 -13.44 8.65 -6.45
N GLU A 67 -14.58 8.53 -7.13
CA GLU A 67 -14.63 8.37 -8.59
C GLU A 67 -13.95 9.53 -9.31
N GLU A 68 -14.29 10.77 -8.95
CA GLU A 68 -13.68 11.98 -9.51
C GLU A 68 -12.18 12.02 -9.23
N MET A 69 -11.76 11.80 -7.98
CA MET A 69 -10.34 11.77 -7.61
C MET A 69 -9.56 10.72 -8.40
N ILE A 70 -10.10 9.51 -8.56
CA ILE A 70 -9.44 8.43 -9.28
C ILE A 70 -9.32 8.78 -10.76
N GLN A 71 -10.40 9.24 -11.39
CA GLN A 71 -10.40 9.66 -12.80
C GLN A 71 -9.41 10.79 -13.06
N GLU A 72 -9.38 11.78 -12.17
CA GLU A 72 -8.50 12.93 -12.31
C GLU A 72 -7.04 12.62 -12.00
N THR A 73 -6.73 11.67 -11.12
CA THR A 73 -5.34 11.48 -10.64
C THR A 73 -4.72 10.15 -11.07
N ALA A 74 -5.43 9.26 -11.75
CA ALA A 74 -4.82 8.07 -12.33
C ALA A 74 -3.94 8.43 -13.53
N THR A 75 -2.64 8.15 -13.44
CA THR A 75 -1.70 8.29 -14.57
C THR A 75 -0.93 6.97 -14.79
N PRO A 76 -0.32 6.75 -15.96
CA PRO A 76 0.52 5.57 -16.19
C PRO A 76 1.65 5.40 -15.16
N GLU A 77 2.25 6.51 -14.72
CA GLU A 77 3.35 6.51 -13.75
C GLU A 77 2.86 6.29 -12.31
N SER A 78 1.66 6.78 -11.99
CA SER A 78 1.04 6.73 -10.66
C SER A 78 -0.40 6.17 -10.75
N PRO A 79 -0.56 4.86 -11.03
CA PRO A 79 -1.86 4.25 -11.25
C PRO A 79 -2.63 4.07 -9.94
N TRP A 80 -3.96 4.09 -10.07
CA TRP A 80 -4.90 3.66 -9.04
C TRP A 80 -5.34 2.21 -9.26
N TYR A 81 -5.45 1.46 -8.16
CA TYR A 81 -6.04 0.13 -8.11
C TYR A 81 -7.32 0.20 -7.28
N VAL A 82 -8.46 -0.08 -7.90
CA VAL A 82 -9.74 -0.24 -7.19
C VAL A 82 -9.82 -1.70 -6.74
N VAL A 83 -9.58 -1.95 -5.46
CA VAL A 83 -9.44 -3.30 -4.91
C VAL A 83 -10.73 -3.70 -4.19
N PRO A 84 -11.40 -4.80 -4.59
CA PRO A 84 -12.54 -5.33 -3.83
C PRO A 84 -12.12 -5.67 -2.39
N ALA A 85 -12.74 -4.99 -1.43
CA ALA A 85 -12.33 -5.02 -0.03
C ALA A 85 -13.29 -5.76 0.91
N ASP A 86 -14.31 -6.42 0.34
CA ASP A 86 -15.29 -7.18 1.11
C ASP A 86 -14.67 -8.44 1.72
N ASN A 87 -13.80 -9.09 0.96
CA ASN A 87 -13.03 -10.22 1.44
C ASN A 87 -11.57 -9.84 1.73
N LYS A 88 -11.21 -9.80 3.02
CA LYS A 88 -9.86 -9.40 3.48
C LYS A 88 -8.73 -10.22 2.85
N TRP A 89 -8.89 -11.53 2.62
CA TRP A 89 -7.80 -12.34 2.06
C TRP A 89 -7.56 -11.96 0.59
N PHE A 90 -8.63 -11.73 -0.16
CA PHE A 90 -8.56 -11.36 -1.57
C PHE A 90 -7.95 -9.96 -1.73
N THR A 91 -8.35 -9.01 -0.88
CA THR A 91 -7.77 -7.66 -0.85
C THR A 91 -6.25 -7.72 -0.65
N ARG A 92 -5.79 -8.53 0.31
CA ARG A 92 -4.35 -8.70 0.59
C ARG A 92 -3.62 -9.28 -0.61
N LEU A 93 -4.22 -10.27 -1.28
CA LEU A 93 -3.65 -10.89 -2.47
C LEU A 93 -3.47 -9.87 -3.61
N VAL A 94 -4.51 -9.09 -3.91
CA VAL A 94 -4.46 -8.08 -5.00
C VAL A 94 -3.41 -7.00 -4.72
N VAL A 95 -3.38 -6.47 -3.48
CA VAL A 95 -2.39 -5.45 -3.10
C VAL A 95 -0.97 -6.02 -3.17
N ALA A 96 -0.74 -7.23 -2.64
CA ALA A 96 0.57 -7.87 -2.70
C ALA A 96 1.03 -8.13 -4.14
N ALA A 97 0.15 -8.62 -5.00
CA ALA A 97 0.45 -8.86 -6.41
C ALA A 97 0.84 -7.57 -7.14
N ALA A 98 0.11 -6.47 -6.93
CA ALA A 98 0.43 -5.18 -7.54
C ALA A 98 1.77 -4.60 -7.05
N ILE A 99 2.13 -4.82 -5.79
CA ILE A 99 3.43 -4.42 -5.25
C ILE A 99 4.55 -5.27 -5.86
N ILE A 100 4.37 -6.59 -5.94
CA ILE A 100 5.35 -7.50 -6.54
C ILE A 100 5.58 -7.15 -8.01
N ASP A 101 4.52 -6.88 -8.76
CA ASP A 101 4.62 -6.46 -10.16
C ASP A 101 5.44 -5.16 -10.31
N ALA A 102 5.13 -4.15 -9.48
CA ALA A 102 5.87 -2.89 -9.48
C ALA A 102 7.36 -3.08 -9.15
N LEU A 103 7.69 -3.93 -8.16
CA LEU A 103 9.07 -4.22 -7.78
C LEU A 103 9.81 -5.06 -8.83
N SER A 104 9.12 -5.99 -9.49
CA SER A 104 9.71 -6.83 -10.53
C SER A 104 10.17 -6.01 -11.74
N GLY A 105 9.46 -4.92 -12.05
CA GLY A 105 9.86 -3.96 -13.09
C GLY A 105 11.17 -3.21 -12.80
N LEU A 106 11.61 -3.14 -11.54
CA LEU A 106 12.82 -2.41 -11.14
C LEU A 106 14.13 -3.18 -11.36
N LYS A 107 14.06 -4.47 -11.74
CA LYS A 107 15.25 -5.32 -11.97
C LYS A 107 16.22 -5.31 -10.78
N LEU A 108 15.69 -5.41 -9.57
CA LEU A 108 16.47 -5.41 -8.33
C LEU A 108 17.36 -6.65 -8.26
N ASN A 109 18.62 -6.47 -7.89
CA ASN A 109 19.58 -7.55 -7.66
C ASN A 109 20.36 -7.28 -6.38
N TYR A 110 20.82 -8.34 -5.72
CA TYR A 110 21.79 -8.19 -4.65
C TYR A 110 23.09 -7.62 -5.22
N PRO A 111 23.82 -6.77 -4.46
CA PRO A 111 25.14 -6.30 -4.88
C PRO A 111 26.08 -7.48 -5.10
N GLU A 112 26.84 -7.45 -6.19
CA GLU A 112 27.88 -8.44 -6.43
C GLU A 112 29.10 -8.16 -5.55
N VAL A 113 29.60 -9.20 -4.89
CA VAL A 113 30.82 -9.11 -4.08
C VAL A 113 32.01 -9.47 -4.97
N GLY A 114 32.81 -8.46 -5.31
CA GLY A 114 34.04 -8.62 -6.09
C GLY A 114 35.14 -9.36 -5.32
N ASP A 115 36.15 -9.87 -6.03
CA ASP A 115 37.19 -10.73 -5.46
C ASP A 115 37.94 -10.10 -4.28
N ALA A 116 38.24 -8.79 -4.35
CA ALA A 116 38.89 -8.07 -3.28
C ALA A 116 38.06 -8.06 -1.98
N GLN A 117 36.75 -7.82 -2.10
CA GLN A 117 35.84 -7.82 -0.96
C GLN A 117 35.63 -9.25 -0.41
N ARG A 118 35.66 -10.28 -1.26
CA ARG A 118 35.64 -11.68 -0.81
C ARG A 118 36.87 -12.03 0.03
N GLU A 119 38.06 -11.56 -0.36
CA GLU A 119 39.28 -11.77 0.42
C GLU A 119 39.26 -11.01 1.74
N GLU A 120 38.70 -9.79 1.79
CA GLU A 120 38.48 -9.08 3.07
C GLU A 120 37.51 -9.83 3.99
N LEU A 121 36.42 -10.38 3.46
CA LEU A 121 35.47 -11.17 4.23
C LEU A 121 36.11 -12.46 4.79
N LYS A 122 36.97 -13.14 4.01
CA LYS A 122 37.73 -14.30 4.50
C LYS A 122 38.65 -13.93 5.65
N LYS A 123 39.41 -12.84 5.52
CA LYS A 123 40.30 -12.34 6.58
C LYS A 123 39.52 -11.97 7.84
N ALA A 124 38.37 -11.32 7.70
CA ALA A 124 37.51 -10.97 8.83
C ALA A 124 36.96 -12.23 9.54
N HIS A 125 36.57 -13.24 8.77
CA HIS A 125 36.10 -14.53 9.30
C HIS A 125 37.21 -15.26 10.08
N GLU A 126 38.42 -15.35 9.51
CA GLU A 126 39.59 -15.94 10.17
C GLU A 126 39.95 -15.19 11.47
N GLY A 127 39.93 -13.86 11.44
CA GLY A 127 40.19 -13.02 12.61
C GLY A 127 39.22 -13.29 13.77
N LEU A 128 37.93 -13.48 13.49
CA LEU A 128 36.92 -13.79 14.50
C LEU A 128 37.09 -15.19 15.10
N ILE A 129 37.40 -16.21 14.28
CA ILE A 129 37.61 -17.57 14.75
C ILE A 129 38.90 -17.69 15.57
N SER A 130 39.95 -16.93 15.21
CA SER A 130 41.23 -16.92 15.94
C SER A 130 41.20 -16.17 17.27
N SER A 131 40.06 -15.55 17.62
CA SER A 131 39.90 -14.72 18.83
C SER A 131 39.27 -15.44 20.03
N GLU A 132 39.01 -16.75 19.92
CA GLU A 132 38.71 -17.67 21.03
C GLU A 132 39.97 -18.40 21.51
#